data_AF-F9EQ75-F1
#
_entry.id   AF-F9EQ75-F1
#
_cell.length_a   1.000
_cell.length_b   1.000
_cell.length_c   1.000
_cell.angle_alpha   90.00
_cell.angle_beta   90.00
_cell.angle_gamma   90.00
#
_symmetry.space_group_name_H-M   'P 1'
#
loop_
_entity.id
_entity.type
_entity.pdbx_description
1 polymer ?
#
loop_
_entity_poly.entity_id
_entity_poly.type
_entity_poly.pdbx_seq_one_letter_code
_entity_poly.pdbx_strand_id
1 'polypeptide(L)'
;MKKILIALMLVIGMFAYGDTMSDEIKKFYDSVEADTYIPDVQVVEDILREPYYNYNSPFAPESDTVISYGDFIIQISTWYAYETIYNFDVNKMKKEKPSIDKYFKDFHYKAIMDGDFLQVLWCIPSAHTLGVIDVTSGVIWIYGVDTGMASYTKGLYSMEPLHMRYSDFMYGLDRTDKELYKVICEINDVKI
;
A
#
# COMPACT_ATOMS: atom_id res chain seq x y z
N MET A 1 -21.42 -0.55 5.80
CA MET A 1 -21.41 -1.80 4.98
C MET A 1 -21.99 -1.75 3.55
N LYS A 2 -23.28 -1.99 3.24
CA LYS A 2 -23.69 -2.41 1.86
C LYS A 2 -23.36 -1.43 0.73
N LYS A 3 -23.51 -0.11 0.90
CA LYS A 3 -23.35 0.84 -0.21
C LYS A 3 -21.88 1.11 -0.59
N ILE A 4 -20.99 1.25 0.40
CA ILE A 4 -19.55 1.48 0.18
C ILE A 4 -18.88 0.24 -0.42
N LEU A 5 -19.16 -0.95 0.13
CA LEU A 5 -18.63 -2.21 -0.39
C LEU A 5 -19.12 -2.51 -1.82
N ILE A 6 -20.40 -2.22 -2.14
CA ILE A 6 -20.96 -2.45 -3.47
C ILE A 6 -20.38 -1.46 -4.51
N ALA A 7 -20.14 -0.20 -4.14
CA ALA A 7 -19.49 0.77 -5.02
C ALA A 7 -18.01 0.38 -5.27
N LEU A 8 -17.30 -0.09 -4.25
CA LEU A 8 -15.91 -0.58 -4.35
C LEU A 8 -15.79 -1.84 -5.21
N MET A 9 -16.66 -2.83 -5.03
CA MET A 9 -16.69 -4.03 -5.87
C MET A 9 -16.99 -3.72 -7.35
N LEU A 10 -17.70 -2.63 -7.63
CA LEU A 10 -17.97 -2.19 -9.00
C LEU A 10 -16.77 -1.47 -9.64
N VAL A 11 -15.96 -0.74 -8.87
CA VAL A 11 -14.66 -0.17 -9.33
C VAL A 11 -13.65 -1.29 -9.61
N ILE A 12 -13.62 -2.29 -8.73
CA ILE A 12 -12.81 -3.52 -8.85
C ILE A 12 -13.28 -4.38 -10.06
N GLY A 13 -14.58 -4.45 -10.36
CA GLY A 13 -15.07 -5.07 -11.59
C GLY A 13 -14.57 -4.41 -12.90
N MET A 14 -13.95 -3.22 -12.81
CA MET A 14 -13.35 -2.48 -13.93
C MET A 14 -11.83 -2.66 -14.06
N PHE A 15 -11.21 -3.69 -13.44
CA PHE A 15 -9.78 -4.06 -13.59
C PHE A 15 -9.28 -4.34 -15.03
N ALA A 16 -10.03 -3.92 -16.05
CA ALA A 16 -9.63 -3.83 -17.44
C ALA A 16 -9.05 -2.45 -17.85
N TYR A 17 -9.00 -1.42 -16.97
CA TYR A 17 -8.60 -0.07 -17.38
C TYR A 17 -7.28 0.40 -16.77
N GLY A 18 -6.31 0.65 -17.66
CA GLY A 18 -4.95 1.12 -17.40
C GLY A 18 -4.87 2.56 -16.86
N ASP A 19 -4.54 3.52 -17.72
CA ASP A 19 -4.07 4.89 -17.36
C ASP A 19 -5.01 5.74 -16.46
N THR A 20 -6.24 5.30 -16.18
CA THR A 20 -7.25 6.04 -15.38
C THR A 20 -7.39 5.56 -13.93
N MET A 21 -6.70 4.48 -13.54
CA MET A 21 -6.86 3.85 -12.21
C MET A 21 -6.57 4.82 -11.06
N SER A 22 -5.49 5.62 -11.18
CA SER A 22 -5.14 6.64 -10.18
C SER A 22 -6.30 7.62 -9.95
N ASP A 23 -6.94 8.10 -11.01
CA ASP A 23 -8.05 9.05 -10.91
C ASP A 23 -9.29 8.42 -10.26
N GLU A 24 -9.58 7.16 -10.56
CA GLU A 24 -10.71 6.44 -9.98
C GLU A 24 -10.52 6.18 -8.49
N ILE A 25 -9.33 5.78 -8.06
CA ILE A 25 -8.97 5.62 -6.65
C ILE A 25 -9.14 6.95 -5.92
N LYS A 26 -8.61 8.04 -6.48
CA LYS A 26 -8.71 9.36 -5.86
C LYS A 26 -10.15 9.83 -5.77
N LYS A 27 -10.93 9.66 -6.84
CA LYS A 27 -12.36 10.00 -6.89
C LYS A 27 -13.16 9.20 -5.86
N PHE A 28 -12.89 7.91 -5.72
CA PHE A 28 -13.52 7.10 -4.69
C PHE A 28 -13.16 7.60 -3.30
N TYR A 29 -11.87 7.79 -3.01
CA TYR A 29 -11.41 8.29 -1.72
C TYR A 29 -12.06 9.64 -1.38
N ASP A 30 -12.15 10.56 -2.34
CA ASP A 30 -12.78 11.87 -2.13
C ASP A 30 -14.30 11.79 -1.93
N SER A 31 -14.95 10.76 -2.47
CA SER A 31 -16.39 10.53 -2.29
C SER A 31 -16.77 10.01 -0.90
N VAL A 32 -15.80 9.47 -0.15
CA VAL A 32 -16.02 9.03 1.22
C VAL A 32 -15.81 10.21 2.16
N GLU A 33 -16.88 10.60 2.86
CA GLU A 33 -16.81 11.63 3.89
C GLU A 33 -15.94 11.15 5.06
N ALA A 34 -15.04 12.01 5.52
CA ALA A 34 -14.31 11.78 6.76
C ALA A 34 -15.30 11.84 7.93
N ASP A 35 -15.06 11.04 8.97
CA ASP A 35 -15.81 11.22 10.21
C ASP A 35 -15.45 12.56 10.85
N THR A 36 -16.47 13.38 11.14
CA THR A 36 -16.34 14.70 11.76
C THR A 36 -16.52 14.67 13.27
N TYR A 37 -16.93 13.53 13.85
CA TYR A 37 -17.18 13.41 15.29
C TYR A 37 -15.90 13.22 16.11
N ILE A 38 -14.83 12.74 15.48
CA ILE A 38 -13.52 12.53 16.11
C ILE A 38 -12.66 13.78 15.91
N PRO A 39 -12.18 14.47 16.96
CA PRO A 39 -11.27 15.63 16.83
C PRO A 39 -9.85 15.30 16.36
N ASP A 40 -9.55 14.06 15.96
CA ASP A 40 -8.20 13.52 16.01
C ASP A 40 -7.69 13.01 14.65
N VAL A 41 -7.35 13.96 13.78
CA VAL A 41 -6.25 13.76 12.81
C VAL A 41 -5.02 13.20 13.55
N GLN A 42 -4.81 13.60 14.81
CA GLN A 42 -3.70 13.15 15.65
C GLN A 42 -3.74 11.64 15.96
N VAL A 43 -4.88 11.03 16.28
CA VAL A 43 -4.95 9.58 16.56
C VAL A 43 -4.58 8.76 15.32
N VAL A 44 -5.05 9.18 14.15
CA VAL A 44 -4.68 8.52 12.89
C VAL A 44 -3.18 8.67 12.63
N GLU A 45 -2.66 9.88 12.79
CA GLU A 45 -1.24 10.18 12.65
C GLU A 45 -0.35 9.46 13.67
N ASP A 46 -0.85 9.24 14.89
CA ASP A 46 -0.16 8.49 15.92
C ASP A 46 -0.09 7.00 15.54
N ILE A 47 -1.22 6.40 15.13
CA ILE A 47 -1.26 5.02 14.61
C ILE A 47 -0.29 4.86 13.44
N LEU A 48 -0.29 5.79 12.48
CA LEU A 48 0.60 5.72 11.32
C LEU A 48 2.09 5.79 11.69
N ARG A 49 2.45 6.35 12.85
CA ARG A 49 3.83 6.43 13.36
C ARG A 49 4.19 5.27 14.29
N GLU A 50 3.21 4.51 14.77
CA GLU A 50 3.48 3.36 15.62
C GLU A 50 4.22 2.25 14.84
N PRO A 51 5.10 1.47 15.51
CA PRO A 51 5.72 0.30 14.90
C PRO A 51 4.66 -0.72 14.44
N TYR A 52 4.77 -1.21 13.21
CA TYR A 52 3.87 -2.24 12.69
C TYR A 52 4.37 -3.65 13.03
N TYR A 53 3.81 -4.22 14.11
CA TYR A 53 4.20 -5.52 14.66
C TYR A 53 5.73 -5.67 14.74
N ASN A 54 6.29 -6.69 14.08
CA ASN A 54 7.72 -6.95 13.98
C ASN A 54 8.22 -6.86 12.52
N TYR A 55 7.49 -6.16 11.64
CA TYR A 55 7.88 -6.03 10.24
C TYR A 55 8.96 -4.97 10.06
N ASN A 56 10.05 -5.37 9.44
CA ASN A 56 11.08 -4.46 8.96
C ASN A 56 10.78 -4.00 7.52
N SER A 57 11.68 -3.23 6.93
CA SER A 57 11.55 -2.79 5.55
C SER A 57 11.65 -3.97 4.58
N PRO A 58 10.68 -4.17 3.65
CA PRO A 58 10.84 -5.14 2.55
C PRO A 58 11.95 -4.76 1.56
N PHE A 59 12.46 -3.52 1.62
CA PHE A 59 13.64 -3.09 0.86
C PHE A 59 14.96 -3.35 1.59
N ALA A 60 14.92 -3.59 2.90
CA ALA A 60 16.07 -3.94 3.71
C ALA A 60 15.68 -5.07 4.69
N PRO A 61 15.39 -6.28 4.16
CA PRO A 61 14.79 -7.35 4.96
C PRO A 61 15.72 -7.96 6.01
N GLU A 62 17.03 -7.68 5.96
CA GLU A 62 18.00 -8.00 7.03
C GLU A 62 18.01 -6.97 8.17
N SER A 63 17.29 -5.86 8.05
CA SER A 63 17.28 -4.81 9.06
C SER A 63 16.51 -5.24 10.31
N ASP A 64 17.09 -5.05 11.49
CA ASP A 64 16.38 -5.19 12.77
C ASP A 64 15.44 -4.00 13.06
N THR A 65 15.41 -2.98 12.20
CA THR A 65 14.57 -1.79 12.39
C THR A 65 13.15 -2.08 11.93
N VAL A 66 12.23 -2.13 12.89
CA VAL A 66 10.78 -2.21 12.64
C VAL A 66 10.30 -0.89 12.04
N ILE A 67 9.50 -0.98 10.99
CA ILE A 67 8.94 0.19 10.31
C ILE A 67 7.56 0.54 10.86
N SER A 68 7.16 1.79 10.69
CA SER A 68 5.84 2.26 11.14
C SER A 68 4.70 1.73 10.26
N TYR A 69 3.45 1.83 10.71
CA TYR A 69 2.26 1.52 9.89
C TYR A 69 2.25 2.29 8.56
N GLY A 70 2.54 3.60 8.61
CA GLY A 70 2.59 4.44 7.43
C GLY A 70 3.69 4.01 6.47
N ASP A 71 4.90 3.77 6.99
CA ASP A 71 6.02 3.30 6.18
C ASP A 71 5.74 1.92 5.57
N PHE A 72 5.09 1.02 6.32
CA PHE A 72 4.71 -0.30 5.83
C PHE A 72 3.76 -0.18 4.63
N ILE A 73 2.70 0.63 4.73
CA ILE A 73 1.76 0.86 3.63
C ILE A 73 2.49 1.40 2.39
N ILE A 74 3.35 2.41 2.58
CA ILE A 74 4.04 3.06 1.47
C ILE A 74 5.02 2.10 0.81
N GLN A 75 5.83 1.37 1.59
CA GLN A 75 6.83 0.47 1.05
C GLN A 75 6.20 -0.73 0.32
N ILE A 76 5.14 -1.33 0.87
CA ILE A 76 4.43 -2.41 0.20
C ILE A 76 3.68 -1.91 -1.05
N SER A 77 3.11 -0.70 -1.00
CA SER A 77 2.51 -0.08 -2.19
C SER A 77 3.54 0.24 -3.27
N THR A 78 4.77 0.59 -2.88
CA THR A 78 5.89 0.80 -3.81
C THR A 78 6.21 -0.49 -4.55
N TRP A 79 6.33 -1.61 -3.83
CA TRP A 79 6.52 -2.93 -4.43
C TRP A 79 5.34 -3.36 -5.31
N TYR A 80 4.11 -3.11 -4.86
CA TYR A 80 2.90 -3.38 -5.63
C TYR A 80 2.91 -2.63 -6.96
N ALA A 81 3.30 -1.35 -6.96
CA ALA A 81 3.43 -0.59 -8.19
C ALA A 81 4.52 -1.18 -9.11
N TYR A 82 5.67 -1.60 -8.57
CA TYR A 82 6.73 -2.22 -9.38
C TYR A 82 6.23 -3.45 -10.11
N GLU A 83 5.46 -4.29 -9.43
CA GLU A 83 4.87 -5.48 -10.03
C GLU A 83 3.78 -5.13 -11.06
N THR A 84 2.84 -4.25 -10.71
CA THR A 84 1.58 -4.12 -11.46
C THR A 84 1.58 -3.00 -12.50
N ILE A 85 2.31 -1.91 -12.28
CA ILE A 85 2.36 -0.72 -13.16
C ILE A 85 3.62 -0.75 -14.03
N TYR A 86 4.74 -1.15 -13.43
CA TYR A 86 6.03 -1.15 -14.09
C TYR A 86 6.41 -2.54 -14.61
N ASN A 87 5.76 -3.61 -14.14
CA ASN A 87 6.08 -5.00 -14.49
C ASN A 87 7.59 -5.29 -14.35
N PHE A 88 8.22 -4.68 -13.34
CA PHE A 88 9.67 -4.69 -13.10
C PHE A 88 10.54 -4.29 -14.31
N ASP A 89 10.00 -3.50 -15.25
CA ASP A 89 10.76 -2.98 -16.39
C ASP A 89 11.80 -1.97 -15.92
N VAL A 90 13.05 -2.41 -15.94
CA VAL A 90 14.23 -1.63 -15.54
C VAL A 90 14.31 -0.28 -16.26
N ASN A 91 14.04 -0.22 -17.56
CA ASN A 91 14.16 1.02 -18.33
C ASN A 91 13.06 2.00 -17.95
N LYS A 92 11.83 1.50 -17.78
CA LYS A 92 10.69 2.31 -17.32
C LYS A 92 10.95 2.84 -15.90
N MET A 93 11.42 1.99 -15.00
CA MET A 93 11.72 2.37 -13.61
C MET A 93 12.86 3.39 -13.52
N LYS A 94 13.96 3.24 -14.27
CA LYS A 94 15.04 4.24 -14.33
C LYS A 94 14.55 5.60 -14.81
N LYS A 95 13.65 5.62 -15.80
CA LYS A 95 13.09 6.84 -16.38
C LYS A 95 12.12 7.54 -15.45
N GLU A 96 11.18 6.79 -14.87
CA GLU A 96 10.04 7.33 -14.12
C GLU A 96 10.27 7.41 -12.61
N LYS A 97 11.34 6.77 -12.12
CA LYS A 97 11.81 6.77 -10.72
C LYS A 97 10.67 6.59 -9.70
N PRO A 98 9.91 5.48 -9.76
CA PRO A 98 8.90 5.20 -8.75
C PRO A 98 9.57 4.88 -7.42
N SER A 99 9.64 5.83 -6.48
CA SER A 99 10.31 5.64 -5.18
C SER A 99 9.35 5.68 -4.00
N ILE A 100 9.80 5.19 -2.84
CA ILE A 100 9.11 5.37 -1.55
C ILE A 100 8.74 6.84 -1.34
N ASP A 101 9.68 7.76 -1.55
CA ASP A 101 9.45 9.21 -1.41
C ASP A 101 8.37 9.76 -2.36
N LYS A 102 8.30 9.23 -3.59
CA LYS A 102 7.26 9.61 -4.55
C LYS A 102 5.88 9.24 -4.00
N TYR A 103 5.75 8.02 -3.49
CA TYR A 103 4.48 7.50 -3.01
C TYR A 103 4.10 8.03 -1.62
N PHE A 104 5.07 8.34 -0.77
CA PHE A 104 4.85 9.08 0.49
C PHE A 104 4.17 10.43 0.23
N LYS A 105 4.61 11.17 -0.80
CA LYS A 105 4.03 12.47 -1.17
C LYS A 105 2.61 12.37 -1.73
N ASP A 106 2.21 11.18 -2.18
CA ASP A 106 0.87 10.89 -2.69
C ASP A 106 0.08 9.98 -1.74
N PHE A 107 0.49 9.91 -0.46
CA PHE A 107 -0.23 9.14 0.55
C PHE A 107 -1.35 9.98 1.16
N HIS A 108 -2.58 9.53 1.00
CA HIS A 108 -3.78 10.17 1.55
C HIS A 108 -4.43 9.22 2.54
N TYR A 109 -4.90 9.75 3.67
CA TYR A 109 -5.62 8.95 4.66
C TYR A 109 -6.65 9.81 5.40
N LYS A 110 -7.72 9.18 5.88
CA LYS A 110 -8.75 9.84 6.70
C LYS A 110 -9.40 8.83 7.64
N ALA A 111 -9.84 9.31 8.80
CA ALA A 111 -10.68 8.53 9.69
C ALA A 111 -12.08 8.35 9.08
N ILE A 112 -12.60 7.13 9.14
CA ILE A 112 -13.96 6.79 8.75
C ILE A 112 -14.60 5.88 9.81
N MET A 113 -15.93 5.89 9.88
CA MET A 113 -16.70 4.97 10.71
C MET A 113 -17.39 3.91 9.85
N ASP A 114 -17.18 2.62 10.13
CA ASP A 114 -18.03 1.53 9.63
C ASP A 114 -18.88 0.97 10.77
N GLY A 115 -20.11 1.47 10.86
CA GLY A 115 -20.95 1.23 12.04
C GLY A 115 -20.35 1.94 13.25
N ASP A 116 -20.01 1.17 14.28
CA ASP A 116 -19.42 1.68 15.52
C ASP A 116 -17.89 1.51 15.57
N PHE A 117 -17.26 1.08 14.47
CA PHE A 117 -15.82 0.82 14.41
C PHE A 117 -15.09 1.93 13.66
N LEU A 118 -14.09 2.51 14.31
CA LEU A 118 -13.15 3.44 13.71
C LEU A 118 -12.19 2.70 12.78
N GLN A 119 -12.05 3.19 11.56
CA GLN A 119 -11.08 2.72 10.58
C GLN A 119 -10.32 3.89 9.98
N VAL A 120 -9.10 3.62 9.49
CA VAL A 120 -8.36 4.58 8.66
C VAL A 120 -8.51 4.16 7.21
N LEU A 121 -9.25 4.92 6.41
CA LEU A 121 -9.24 4.77 4.96
C LEU A 121 -7.98 5.43 4.42
N TRP A 122 -7.22 4.73 3.60
CA TRP A 122 -5.98 5.23 3.02
C TRP A 122 -5.88 4.91 1.52
N CYS A 123 -5.16 5.74 0.76
CA CYS A 123 -4.80 5.44 -0.62
C CYS A 123 -3.47 6.07 -1.03
N ILE A 124 -2.84 5.44 -2.03
CA ILE A 124 -1.76 6.01 -2.82
C ILE A 124 -2.20 5.88 -4.29
N PRO A 125 -2.92 6.89 -4.82
CA PRO A 125 -3.48 6.85 -6.17
C PRO A 125 -2.45 6.49 -7.24
N SER A 126 -1.27 7.11 -7.21
CA SER A 126 -0.19 6.87 -8.19
C SER A 126 0.48 5.49 -8.07
N ALA A 127 0.28 4.77 -6.97
CA ALA A 127 0.69 3.37 -6.80
C ALA A 127 -0.44 2.38 -7.12
N HIS A 128 -1.62 2.88 -7.50
CA HIS A 128 -2.84 2.10 -7.69
C HIS A 128 -3.27 1.31 -6.44
N THR A 129 -3.05 1.88 -5.24
CA THR A 129 -3.42 1.23 -3.97
C THR A 129 -4.43 2.05 -3.17
N LEU A 130 -5.36 1.34 -2.53
CA LEU A 130 -6.41 1.87 -1.63
C LEU A 130 -6.66 0.79 -0.59
N GLY A 131 -6.91 1.17 0.66
CA GLY A 131 -7.10 0.19 1.72
C GLY A 131 -7.70 0.77 2.99
N VAL A 132 -7.80 -0.07 4.00
CA VAL A 132 -8.21 0.33 5.35
C VAL A 132 -7.25 -0.21 6.40
N ILE A 133 -7.07 0.54 7.48
CA ILE A 133 -6.54 0.01 8.73
C ILE A 133 -7.73 -0.19 9.65
N ASP A 134 -7.90 -1.41 10.17
CA ASP A 134 -8.80 -1.63 11.30
C ASP A 134 -8.07 -1.22 12.57
N VAL A 135 -8.47 -0.09 13.15
CA VAL A 135 -7.81 0.49 14.34
C VAL A 135 -7.95 -0.42 15.57
N THR A 136 -8.94 -1.31 15.61
CA THR A 136 -9.14 -2.23 16.74
C THR A 136 -8.15 -3.39 16.71
N SER A 137 -7.90 -3.95 15.53
CA SER A 137 -7.00 -5.10 15.36
C SER A 137 -5.57 -4.70 14.97
N GLY A 138 -5.39 -3.48 14.47
CA GLY A 138 -4.15 -3.05 13.84
C GLY A 138 -3.91 -3.69 12.48
N VAL A 139 -4.87 -4.41 11.89
CA VAL A 139 -4.62 -5.09 10.62
C VAL A 139 -4.78 -4.12 9.46
N ILE A 140 -3.77 -4.11 8.57
CA ILE A 140 -3.76 -3.33 7.34
C ILE A 140 -4.27 -4.18 6.18
N TRP A 141 -5.30 -3.67 5.53
CA TRP A 141 -5.94 -4.30 4.38
C TRP A 141 -5.84 -3.43 3.15
N ILE A 142 -5.63 -4.05 1.98
CA ILE A 142 -5.70 -3.41 0.67
C ILE A 142 -6.93 -3.91 -0.09
N TYR A 143 -7.62 -2.99 -0.78
CA TYR A 143 -8.58 -3.29 -1.83
C TYR A 143 -7.80 -3.46 -3.13
N GLY A 144 -7.73 -4.67 -3.67
CA GLY A 144 -6.90 -4.94 -4.84
C GLY A 144 -7.23 -6.26 -5.52
N VAL A 145 -6.65 -6.46 -6.72
CA VAL A 145 -6.73 -7.69 -7.52
C VAL A 145 -6.18 -8.86 -6.72
N ASP A 146 -6.73 -10.06 -6.94
CA ASP A 146 -6.21 -11.32 -6.41
C ASP A 146 -4.69 -11.41 -6.63
N THR A 147 -3.94 -11.25 -5.54
CA THR A 147 -2.46 -11.33 -5.53
C THR A 147 -1.98 -12.79 -5.51
N GLY A 148 -2.90 -13.76 -5.59
CA GLY A 148 -2.63 -15.18 -5.42
C GLY A 148 -2.35 -15.58 -3.98
N MET A 149 -2.47 -14.66 -3.01
CA MET A 149 -2.17 -14.90 -1.60
C MET A 149 -3.43 -15.19 -0.78
N ALA A 150 -3.32 -16.14 0.15
CA ALA A 150 -4.42 -16.54 1.03
C ALA A 150 -4.68 -15.48 2.11
N SER A 151 -5.48 -14.47 1.78
CA SER A 151 -6.11 -13.60 2.77
C SER A 151 -7.28 -12.89 2.11
N TYR A 152 -8.46 -13.52 2.12
CA TYR A 152 -9.65 -12.98 1.47
C TYR A 152 -10.77 -12.83 2.49
N THR A 153 -11.07 -11.58 2.86
CA THR A 153 -12.31 -11.28 3.59
C THR A 153 -13.03 -10.15 2.88
N LYS A 154 -14.16 -10.47 2.25
CA LYS A 154 -15.08 -9.49 1.64
C LYS A 154 -14.40 -8.54 0.62
N GLY A 155 -13.45 -9.03 -0.17
CA GLY A 155 -12.73 -8.23 -1.18
C GLY A 155 -11.56 -7.40 -0.63
N LEU A 156 -11.20 -7.62 0.63
CA LEU A 156 -9.98 -7.09 1.26
C LEU A 156 -8.91 -8.18 1.33
N TYR A 157 -7.67 -7.77 1.06
CA TYR A 157 -6.47 -8.59 1.18
C TYR A 157 -5.58 -8.06 2.29
N SER A 158 -5.12 -8.93 3.20
CA SER A 158 -4.13 -8.52 4.19
C SER A 158 -2.84 -8.15 3.47
N MET A 159 -2.18 -7.07 3.90
CA MET A 159 -0.90 -6.66 3.35
C MET A 159 0.29 -7.43 3.95
N GLU A 160 0.11 -8.12 5.08
CA GLU A 160 1.17 -8.95 5.71
C GLU A 160 1.77 -9.99 4.74
N PRO A 161 0.97 -10.80 4.01
CA PRO A 161 1.51 -11.76 3.06
C PRO A 161 2.37 -11.12 1.96
N LEU A 162 2.03 -9.90 1.54
CA LEU A 162 2.81 -9.15 0.55
C LEU A 162 4.19 -8.75 1.09
N HIS A 163 4.29 -8.45 2.39
CA HIS A 163 5.59 -8.16 3.00
C HIS A 163 6.54 -9.34 2.89
N MET A 164 6.10 -10.54 3.27
CA MET A 164 6.91 -11.75 3.15
C MET A 164 7.32 -11.99 1.70
N ARG A 165 6.37 -11.88 0.76
CA ARG A 165 6.63 -12.04 -0.67
C ARG A 165 7.69 -11.10 -1.19
N TYR A 166 7.57 -9.80 -0.89
CA TYR A 166 8.48 -8.79 -1.44
C TYR A 166 9.84 -8.80 -0.73
N SER A 167 9.88 -9.13 0.57
CA SER A 167 11.13 -9.36 1.29
C SER A 167 11.92 -10.52 0.66
N ASP A 168 11.26 -11.66 0.43
CA ASP A 168 11.85 -12.83 -0.24
C ASP A 168 12.30 -12.50 -1.67
N PHE A 169 11.50 -11.71 -2.39
CA PHE A 169 11.85 -11.26 -3.73
C PHE A 169 13.11 -10.38 -3.73
N MET A 170 13.18 -9.39 -2.83
CA MET A 170 14.35 -8.52 -2.65
C MET A 170 15.61 -9.33 -2.34
N TYR A 171 15.49 -10.33 -1.46
CA TYR A 171 16.58 -11.28 -1.16
C TYR A 171 17.05 -12.08 -2.38
N GLY A 172 16.10 -12.54 -3.19
CA GLY A 172 16.40 -13.29 -4.41
C GLY A 172 17.12 -12.44 -5.45
N LEU A 173 16.69 -11.19 -5.63
CA LEU A 173 17.14 -10.30 -6.70
C LEU A 173 18.65 -10.04 -6.70
N ASP A 174 19.29 -9.88 -5.54
CA ASP A 174 20.75 -9.71 -5.44
C ASP A 174 21.52 -10.85 -6.13
N ARG A 175 20.91 -12.04 -6.23
CA ARG A 175 21.51 -13.23 -6.85
C ARG A 175 20.99 -13.51 -8.25
N THR A 176 19.72 -13.21 -8.53
CA THR A 176 19.03 -13.63 -9.77
C THR A 176 18.92 -12.53 -10.82
N ASP A 177 18.82 -11.27 -10.41
CA ASP A 177 18.74 -10.11 -11.32
C ASP A 177 19.38 -8.88 -10.67
N LYS A 178 20.72 -8.83 -10.78
CA LYS A 178 21.54 -7.77 -10.18
C LYS A 178 21.27 -6.38 -10.73
N GLU A 179 20.83 -6.28 -11.99
CA GLU A 179 20.52 -4.98 -12.57
C GLU A 179 19.24 -4.41 -11.96
N LEU A 180 18.19 -5.22 -11.89
CA LEU A 180 16.95 -4.84 -11.25
C LEU A 180 17.16 -4.52 -9.76
N TYR A 181 17.90 -5.36 -9.03
CA TYR A 181 18.26 -5.12 -7.64
C TYR A 181 18.92 -3.75 -7.45
N LYS A 182 19.98 -3.48 -8.23
CA LYS A 182 20.71 -2.21 -8.16
C LYS A 182 19.80 -1.02 -8.44
N VAL A 183 18.93 -1.11 -9.42
CA VAL A 183 17.99 -0.02 -9.78
C VAL A 183 16.99 0.23 -8.67
N ILE A 184 16.44 -0.83 -8.06
CA ILE A 184 15.53 -0.70 -6.91
C ILE A 184 16.25 -0.03 -5.73
N CYS A 185 17.47 -0.44 -5.42
CA CYS A 185 18.26 0.20 -4.36
C CYS A 185 18.56 1.66 -4.66
N GLU A 186 18.97 1.99 -5.89
CA GLU A 186 19.28 3.36 -6.32
C GLU A 186 18.06 4.27 -6.31
N ILE A 187 16.88 3.78 -6.70
CA ILE A 187 15.65 4.59 -6.73
C ILE A 187 15.15 4.91 -5.31
N ASN A 188 15.42 4.04 -4.33
CA ASN A 188 14.91 4.14 -2.96
C ASN A 188 15.99 4.49 -1.93
N ASP A 189 17.18 4.88 -2.36
CA ASP A 189 18.33 5.20 -1.50
C ASP A 189 18.66 4.09 -0.47
N VAL A 190 18.48 2.82 -0.87
CA VAL A 190 18.80 1.65 -0.03
C VAL A 190 20.30 1.37 -0.13
N LYS A 191 20.96 1.24 1.02
CA LYS A 191 22.39 0.86 1.06
C LYS A 191 22.58 -0.59 0.62
N ILE A 192 23.50 -0.80 -0.31
CA ILE A 192 23.97 -2.10 -0.80
C ILE A 192 25.24 -2.49 -0.06
#